data_AF-A0A562IDG8-F1
#
_entry.id   AF-A0A562IDG8-F1
#
_cell.length_a   1.000
_cell.length_b   1.000
_cell.length_c   1.000
_cell.angle_alpha   90.00
_cell.angle_beta   90.00
_cell.angle_gamma   90.00
#
_symmetry.space_group_name_H-M   'P 1'
#
loop_
_entity.id
_entity.type
_entity.pdbx_description
1 polymer ?
#
loop_
_entity_poly.entity_id
_entity_poly.type
_entity_poly.pdbx_seq_one_letter_code
_entity_poly.pdbx_strand_id
1 'polypeptide(L)'
;MDQEGRLLGRWADALIWFLRMGEAGEILQVRTVAAPTFPIEAVPTLHAFCNAWNHDRYWPKAFVHVDDDGRALVCGEVIADLERGVTPHQLDQLLDCGISTGCQLAAAVGQLADGARP
;
A
#
# COMPACT_ATOMS: atom_id res chain seq x y z
N MET A 1 -0.89 12.13 -13.94
CA MET A 1 -0.58 10.86 -14.60
C MET A 1 0.79 10.99 -15.21
N ASP A 2 1.70 10.05 -14.96
CA ASP A 2 2.97 10.01 -15.70
C ASP A 2 2.79 9.33 -17.07
N GLN A 3 3.88 9.21 -17.83
CA GLN A 3 3.86 8.63 -19.18
C GLN A 3 3.56 7.12 -19.14
N GLU A 4 3.74 6.50 -17.97
CA GLU A 4 3.51 5.09 -17.68
C GLU A 4 2.10 4.82 -17.11
N GLY A 5 1.22 5.84 -17.08
CA GLY A 5 -0.17 5.67 -16.65
C GLY A 5 -0.36 5.57 -15.14
N ARG A 6 0.63 5.98 -14.34
CA ARG A 6 0.53 5.98 -12.88
C ARG A 6 -0.13 7.24 -12.39
N LEU A 7 -1.03 7.09 -11.42
CA LEU A 7 -1.67 8.19 -10.70
C LEU A 7 -1.24 8.16 -9.24
N LEU A 8 -0.94 9.33 -8.69
CA LEU A 8 -0.64 9.51 -7.27
C LEU A 8 -1.74 10.38 -6.66
N GLY A 9 -2.25 9.97 -5.51
CA GLY A 9 -3.00 10.84 -4.63
C GLY A 9 -2.52 10.73 -3.19
N ARG A 10 -2.80 11.76 -2.40
CA ARG A 10 -2.45 11.81 -0.98
C ARG A 10 -3.72 11.82 -0.15
N TRP A 11 -3.82 10.89 0.78
CA TRP A 11 -4.92 10.77 1.74
C TRP A 11 -4.34 10.80 3.15
N ALA A 12 -4.40 11.95 3.81
CA ALA A 12 -3.71 12.18 5.09
C ALA A 12 -2.22 11.77 5.01
N ASP A 13 -1.80 10.79 5.81
CA ASP A 13 -0.44 10.24 5.87
C ASP A 13 -0.21 9.04 4.92
N ALA A 14 -1.18 8.74 4.05
CA ALA A 14 -1.08 7.71 3.03
C ALA A 14 -0.77 8.33 1.66
N LEU A 15 0.33 7.90 1.04
CA LEU A 15 0.55 8.09 -0.39
C LEU A 15 0.00 6.89 -1.14
N ILE A 16 -0.98 7.10 -2.02
CA ILE A 16 -1.64 6.03 -2.76
C ILE A 16 -1.36 6.18 -4.24
N TRP A 17 -0.78 5.13 -4.80
CA TRP A 17 -0.41 4.99 -6.20
C TRP A 17 -1.40 4.05 -6.86
N PHE A 18 -1.93 4.46 -8.01
CA PHE A 18 -2.71 3.60 -8.90
C PHE A 18 -1.82 3.27 -10.08
N LEU A 19 -1.50 1.99 -10.22
CA LEU A 19 -0.64 1.47 -11.26
C LEU A 19 -1.43 0.54 -12.15
N ARG A 20 -1.19 0.68 -13.45
CA ARG A 20 -1.66 -0.25 -14.47
C ARG A 20 -0.46 -1.11 -14.89
N MET A 21 -0.52 -2.39 -14.54
CA MET A 21 0.55 -3.36 -14.70
C MET A 21 0.13 -4.46 -15.68
N GLY A 22 1.05 -5.36 -16.03
CA GLY A 22 0.82 -6.39 -17.05
C GLY A 22 1.14 -5.89 -18.46
N GLU A 23 1.41 -6.81 -19.38
CA GLU A 23 1.84 -6.44 -20.75
C GLU A 23 0.76 -5.68 -21.52
N ALA A 24 -0.51 -6.00 -21.29
CA ALA A 24 -1.65 -5.29 -21.87
C ALA A 24 -2.22 -4.21 -20.93
N GLY A 25 -1.62 -4.01 -19.74
CA GLY A 25 -2.14 -3.12 -18.71
C GLY A 25 -3.42 -3.67 -18.06
N GLU A 26 -3.54 -4.97 -17.96
CA GLU A 26 -4.70 -5.70 -17.46
C GLU A 26 -4.75 -5.83 -15.93
N ILE A 27 -3.66 -5.50 -15.24
CA ILE A 27 -3.60 -5.60 -13.78
C ILE A 27 -3.74 -4.21 -13.16
N LEU A 28 -4.76 -4.02 -12.33
CA LEU A 28 -4.86 -2.85 -11.46
C LEU A 28 -4.11 -3.13 -10.15
N GLN A 29 -3.21 -2.23 -9.78
CA GLN A 29 -2.60 -2.21 -8.46
C GLN A 29 -2.88 -0.87 -7.77
N VAL A 30 -3.48 -0.94 -6.58
CA VAL A 30 -3.61 0.18 -5.67
C VAL A 30 -2.57 0.00 -4.57
N ARG A 31 -1.49 0.78 -4.62
CA ARG A 31 -0.36 0.69 -3.69
C ARG A 31 -0.36 1.85 -2.72
N THR A 32 -0.36 1.54 -1.43
CA THR A 32 -0.15 2.50 -0.36
C THR A 32 1.31 2.49 0.09
N VAL A 33 1.87 3.66 0.31
CA VAL A 33 3.14 3.87 1.01
C VAL A 33 2.81 4.69 2.26
N ALA A 34 3.04 4.11 3.44
CA ALA A 34 2.86 4.83 4.70
C ALA A 34 3.94 5.90 4.87
N ALA A 35 3.58 7.08 5.38
CA ALA A 35 4.52 8.18 5.54
C ALA A 35 5.72 7.90 6.49
N PRO A 36 5.56 7.18 7.63
CA PRO A 36 6.68 6.92 8.52
C PRO A 36 7.77 6.07 7.85
N THR A 37 9.02 6.49 8.07
CA THR A 37 10.20 5.74 7.65
C THR A 37 10.96 5.30 8.89
N PHE A 38 11.53 4.11 8.84
CA PHE A 38 12.17 3.47 9.98
C PHE A 38 13.63 3.15 9.67
N PRO A 39 14.50 3.08 10.69
CA PRO A 39 15.84 2.57 10.50
C PRO A 39 15.80 1.07 10.18
N ILE A 40 16.80 0.55 9.47
CA ILE A 40 16.82 -0.85 8.99
C ILE A 40 16.73 -1.87 10.13
N GLU A 41 17.18 -1.51 11.33
CA GLU A 41 17.11 -2.33 12.54
C GLU A 41 15.66 -2.61 12.98
N ALA A 42 14.70 -1.79 12.55
CA ALA A 42 13.28 -1.99 12.84
C ALA A 42 12.62 -3.06 11.95
N VAL A 43 13.28 -3.52 10.88
CA VAL A 43 12.72 -4.47 9.90
C VAL A 43 12.09 -5.72 10.55
N PRO A 44 12.70 -6.38 11.56
CA PRO A 44 12.05 -7.52 12.22
C PRO A 44 10.71 -7.18 12.88
N THR A 45 10.62 -6.03 13.55
CA THR A 45 9.37 -5.52 14.14
C THR A 45 8.35 -5.19 13.06
N LEU A 46 8.77 -4.55 11.97
CA LEU A 46 7.89 -4.24 10.85
C LEU A 46 7.37 -5.49 10.14
N HIS A 47 8.18 -6.55 10.03
CA HIS A 47 7.72 -7.84 9.52
C HIS A 47 6.68 -8.48 10.44
N ALA A 48 6.89 -8.45 11.75
CA ALA A 48 5.90 -8.94 12.71
C ALA A 48 4.57 -8.17 12.58
N PHE A 49 4.65 -6.84 12.45
CA PHE A 49 3.49 -5.99 12.17
C PHE A 49 2.78 -6.38 10.86
N CYS A 50 3.52 -6.50 9.75
CA CYS A 50 2.95 -6.86 8.44
C CYS A 50 2.32 -8.27 8.47
N ASN A 51 2.95 -9.21 9.15
CA ASN A 51 2.43 -10.58 9.28
C ASN A 51 1.11 -10.60 10.06
N ALA A 52 1.04 -9.89 11.19
CA ALA A 52 -0.20 -9.75 11.96
C ALA A 52 -1.28 -9.05 11.13
N TRP A 53 -0.93 -7.98 10.41
CA TRP A 53 -1.85 -7.28 9.52
C TRP A 53 -2.45 -8.22 8.46
N ASN A 54 -1.60 -8.94 7.74
CA ASN A 54 -1.99 -9.85 6.66
C ASN A 54 -2.77 -11.08 7.16
N HIS A 55 -2.53 -11.48 8.41
CA HIS A 55 -3.27 -12.55 9.04
C HIS A 55 -4.69 -12.11 9.44
N ASP A 56 -4.80 -10.91 10.03
CA ASP A 56 -6.05 -10.44 10.65
C ASP A 56 -6.98 -9.70 9.68
N ARG A 57 -6.46 -9.28 8.51
CA ARG A 57 -7.20 -8.47 7.53
C ARG A 57 -7.03 -9.03 6.13
N TYR A 58 -8.11 -8.97 5.36
CA TYR A 58 -8.08 -9.33 3.95
C TYR A 58 -7.25 -8.36 3.09
N TRP A 59 -7.26 -7.06 3.42
CA TRP A 59 -6.64 -6.02 2.61
C TRP A 59 -6.05 -4.88 3.45
N PRO A 60 -5.07 -4.14 2.89
CA PRO A 60 -4.23 -4.56 1.76
C PRO A 60 -3.22 -5.63 2.22
N LYS A 61 -2.53 -6.29 1.28
CA LYS A 61 -1.31 -7.04 1.62
C LYS A 61 -0.23 -6.06 2.03
N ALA A 62 0.19 -6.10 3.30
CA ALA A 62 1.24 -5.29 3.88
C ALA A 62 2.61 -5.96 3.73
N PHE A 63 3.65 -5.17 3.45
CA PHE A 63 5.03 -5.63 3.37
C PHE A 63 6.02 -4.50 3.67
N VAL A 64 7.25 -4.89 4.01
CA VAL A 64 8.35 -3.95 4.23
C VAL A 64 9.11 -3.75 2.92
N HIS A 65 9.40 -2.50 2.59
CA HIS A 65 10.31 -2.12 1.52
C HIS A 65 11.48 -1.36 2.13
N VAL A 66 12.71 -1.76 1.80
CA VAL A 66 13.91 -1.02 2.17
C VAL A 66 14.38 -0.27 0.94
N ASP A 67 14.51 1.05 1.04
CA ASP A 67 15.00 1.89 -0.05
C ASP A 67 16.54 1.84 -0.16
N ASP A 68 17.07 2.48 -1.21
CA ASP A 68 18.50 2.49 -1.50
C ASP A 68 19.33 3.22 -0.41
N ASP A 69 18.70 4.06 0.40
CA ASP A 69 19.30 4.75 1.54
C ASP A 69 19.26 3.91 2.84
N GLY A 70 18.74 2.68 2.77
CA GLY A 70 18.63 1.77 3.90
C GLY A 70 17.50 2.11 4.87
N ARG A 71 16.52 2.94 4.46
CA ARG A 71 15.33 3.21 5.27
C ARG A 71 14.24 2.19 4.97
N ALA A 72 13.62 1.68 6.01
CA ALA A 72 12.49 0.77 5.90
C ALA A 72 11.17 1.55 5.87
N LEU A 73 10.30 1.15 4.96
CA LEU A 73 8.95 1.68 4.73
C LEU A 73 7.96 0.53 4.82
N VAL A 74 6.75 0.81 5.29
CA VAL A 74 5.64 -0.14 5.18
C VAL A 74 4.78 0.24 3.98
N CYS A 75 4.61 -0.74 3.10
CA CYS A 75 3.78 -0.63 1.91
C CYS A 75 2.57 -1.55 2.03
N GLY A 76 1.47 -1.17 1.38
CA GLY A 76 0.28 -2.00 1.20
C GLY A 76 -0.06 -2.13 -0.27
N GLU A 77 -0.56 -3.27 -0.73
CA GLU A 77 -1.11 -3.40 -2.08
C GLU A 77 -2.43 -4.18 -2.12
N VAL A 78 -3.38 -3.65 -2.90
CA VAL A 78 -4.53 -4.39 -3.43
C VAL A 78 -4.29 -4.55 -4.92
N ILE A 79 -4.34 -5.78 -5.40
CA ILE A 79 -4.09 -6.12 -6.81
C ILE A 79 -5.31 -6.86 -7.35
N ALA A 80 -5.80 -6.46 -8.51
CA ALA A 80 -6.88 -7.11 -9.21
C ALA A 80 -6.49 -7.33 -10.67
N ASP A 81 -6.70 -8.56 -11.14
CA ASP A 81 -6.58 -8.92 -12.55
C ASP A 81 -7.90 -8.58 -13.27
N LEU A 82 -7.80 -7.72 -14.29
CA LEU A 82 -8.90 -7.21 -15.09
C LEU A 82 -8.81 -7.69 -16.54
N GLU A 83 -8.07 -8.77 -16.83
CA GLU A 83 -7.93 -9.35 -18.18
C GLU A 83 -9.29 -9.60 -18.85
N ARG A 84 -10.29 -9.97 -18.06
CA ARG A 84 -11.66 -10.27 -18.54
C ARG A 84 -12.59 -9.05 -18.55
N GLY A 85 -12.04 -7.86 -18.36
CA GLY A 85 -12.77 -6.61 -18.28
C GLY A 85 -13.33 -6.33 -16.88
N VAL A 86 -13.73 -5.08 -16.67
CA VAL A 86 -14.34 -4.60 -15.43
C VAL A 86 -15.40 -3.56 -15.78
N THR A 87 -16.54 -3.59 -15.08
CA THR A 87 -17.53 -2.50 -15.20
C THR A 87 -17.05 -1.27 -14.44
N PRO A 88 -17.48 -0.05 -14.80
CA PRO A 88 -17.14 1.15 -14.04
C PRO A 88 -17.46 1.02 -12.54
N HIS A 89 -18.60 0.41 -12.20
CA HIS A 89 -19.00 0.23 -10.80
C HIS A 89 -18.08 -0.74 -10.03
N GLN A 90 -17.66 -1.85 -10.66
CA GLN A 90 -16.70 -2.76 -10.04
C GLN A 90 -15.33 -2.11 -9.89
N LEU A 91 -14.93 -1.27 -10.85
CA LEU A 91 -13.70 -0.50 -10.76
C LEU A 91 -13.76 0.49 -9.58
N ASP A 92 -14.87 1.22 -9.42
CA ASP A 92 -15.08 2.11 -8.28
C ASP A 92 -14.96 1.36 -6.95
N GLN A 93 -15.58 0.17 -6.83
CA GLN A 93 -15.46 -0.66 -5.64
C GLN A 93 -14.02 -1.11 -5.33
N LEU A 94 -13.25 -1.47 -6.37
CA LEU A 94 -11.84 -1.83 -6.21
C LEU A 94 -10.99 -0.65 -5.76
N LEU A 95 -11.24 0.53 -6.34
CA LEU A 95 -10.57 1.78 -5.96
C LEU A 95 -10.91 2.17 -4.53
N ASP A 96 -12.19 2.18 -4.15
CA ASP A 96 -12.65 2.49 -2.80
C ASP A 96 -12.08 1.52 -1.76
N CYS A 97 -12.07 0.22 -2.07
CA CYS A 97 -11.46 -0.80 -1.22
C CYS A 97 -9.96 -0.53 -1.03
N GLY A 98 -9.22 -0.33 -2.13
CA GLY A 98 -7.79 -0.06 -2.09
C GLY A 98 -7.45 1.22 -1.32
N ILE A 99 -8.21 2.30 -1.54
CA ILE A 99 -8.00 3.59 -0.86
C ILE A 99 -8.31 3.47 0.62
N SER A 100 -9.49 2.95 0.98
CA SER A 100 -9.94 2.89 2.37
C SER A 100 -9.06 1.99 3.21
N THR A 101 -8.73 0.80 2.71
CA THR A 101 -7.89 -0.16 3.44
C THR A 101 -6.42 0.30 3.47
N GLY A 102 -5.95 0.97 2.41
CA GLY A 102 -4.67 1.67 2.38
C GLY A 102 -4.55 2.73 3.47
N CYS A 103 -5.55 3.59 3.61
CA CYS A 103 -5.59 4.60 4.68
C CYS A 103 -5.56 3.96 6.08
N GLN A 104 -6.26 2.84 6.28
CA GLN A 104 -6.23 2.10 7.55
C GLN A 104 -4.83 1.56 7.87
N LEU A 105 -4.13 1.00 6.87
CA LEU A 105 -2.75 0.53 7.04
C LEU A 105 -1.83 1.70 7.40
N ALA A 106 -1.90 2.81 6.66
CA ALA A 106 -1.06 3.98 6.91
C ALA A 106 -1.28 4.56 8.31
N ALA A 107 -2.54 4.64 8.76
CA ALA A 107 -2.88 5.09 10.11
C ALA A 107 -2.31 4.15 11.19
N ALA A 108 -2.39 2.84 11.00
CA ALA A 108 -1.83 1.86 11.93
C ALA A 108 -0.30 1.94 12.00
N VAL A 109 0.37 2.19 10.87
CA VAL A 109 1.82 2.41 10.82
C VAL A 109 2.20 3.73 11.51
N GLY A 110 1.39 4.78 11.36
CA GLY A 110 1.54 6.03 12.12
C GLY A 110 1.52 5.78 13.63
N GLN A 111 0.55 5.01 14.12
CA GLN A 111 0.47 4.65 15.55
C GLN A 111 1.67 3.81 16.02
N LEU A 112 2.16 2.89 15.18
CA LEU A 112 3.37 2.12 15.48
C LEU A 112 4.61 3.03 15.62
N ALA A 113 4.74 4.03 14.75
CA ALA A 113 5.83 4.99 14.80
C ALA A 113 5.75 5.89 16.04
N ASP A 114 4.55 6.29 16.44
CA ASP A 114 4.32 7.12 17.62
C ASP A 114 4.65 6.37 18.92
N GLY A 115 4.27 5.09 19.02
CA GLY A 115 4.61 4.25 20.17
C GLY A 115 6.08 3.86 20.27
N ALA A 116 6.86 4.04 19.20
CA ALA A 116 8.30 3.79 19.16
C ALA A 116 9.14 5.03 19.51
N ARG A 117 8.53 6.21 19.65
CA ARG A 117 9.22 7.42 20.11
C ARG A 117 9.35 7.41 21.64
N PRO A 118 10.55 7.65 22.20
CA PRO A 118 10.78 7.66 23.65
C PRO A 118 10.05 8.81 24.35
#